data_AF-A0A956M1A1-F1
#
_entry.id   AF-A0A956M1A1-F1
#
_cell.length_a   1.000
_cell.length_b   1.000
_cell.length_c   1.000
_cell.angle_alpha   90.00
_cell.angle_beta   90.00
_cell.angle_gamma   90.00
#
_symmetry.space_group_name_H-M   'P 1'
#
loop_
_entity.id
_entity.type
_entity.pdbx_description
1 polymer ?
#
loop_
_entity_poly.entity_id
_entity_poly.type
_entity_poly.pdbx_seq_one_letter_code
_entity_poly.pdbx_strand_id
1 'polypeptide(L)'
;MANILSQEEIDALMGAVEEEAEASPSGEEPDEVAEPEEVPRQPKSSVALYDFRRPNRAFFKEQLRIFQTIHDSFARQYAAALSGYLRSMVEMEIISADQLTYGEYVLSLPGSTSLFIFDIPPLEGRGVLEINPSLILSMVDRLFGGVGAKPDFTRELTDIETAVMTKIVQRGLSILGHAWDGVVKMKPHLRQHETKPVMMQLLPNTDSVVLITFELRMMNSNGTLSVCYPYTAMEPIIPRISNNRLLRRKVERDENA
;
A
#
# COMPACT_ATOMS: atom_id res chain seq x y z
N MET A 1 0.82 -2.90 -58.43
CA MET A 1 1.25 -1.89 -59.41
C MET A 1 2.12 -0.90 -58.66
N ALA A 2 3.43 -0.86 -58.97
CA ALA A 2 4.39 0.01 -58.30
C ALA A 2 4.16 1.44 -58.79
N ASN A 3 4.01 2.38 -57.86
CA ASN A 3 3.84 3.79 -58.17
C ASN A 3 5.22 4.34 -58.58
N ILE A 4 5.43 4.49 -59.89
CA ILE A 4 6.66 5.04 -60.45
C ILE A 4 6.54 6.55 -60.31
N LEU A 5 7.40 7.14 -59.47
CA LEU A 5 7.48 8.59 -59.27
C LEU A 5 7.78 9.29 -60.59
N SER A 6 7.22 10.49 -60.75
CA SER A 6 7.45 11.32 -61.93
C SER A 6 8.84 11.95 -61.88
N GLN A 7 9.41 12.27 -63.05
CA GLN A 7 10.77 12.80 -63.17
C GLN A 7 10.95 14.13 -62.40
N GLU A 8 9.88 14.91 -62.23
CA GLU A 8 9.88 16.16 -61.45
C GLU A 8 10.03 15.93 -59.93
N GLU A 9 9.51 14.82 -59.41
CA GLU A 9 9.64 14.45 -58.00
C GLU A 9 11.05 13.91 -57.69
N ILE A 10 11.72 13.33 -58.68
CA ILE A 10 13.11 12.86 -58.57
C ILE A 10 14.07 14.05 -58.50
N ASP A 11 13.87 15.07 -59.33
CA ASP A 11 14.72 16.27 -59.34
C ASP A 11 14.56 17.11 -58.06
N ALA A 12 13.35 17.17 -57.48
CA ALA A 12 13.11 17.85 -56.21
C ALA A 12 13.84 17.17 -55.02
N LEU A 13 13.95 15.84 -55.03
CA LEU A 13 14.68 15.09 -54.01
C LEU A 13 16.20 15.18 -54.19
N MET A 14 16.69 15.37 -55.43
CA MET A 14 18.12 15.52 -55.70
C MET A 14 18.64 16.89 -55.21
N GLY A 15 17.89 17.96 -55.46
CA GLY A 15 18.25 19.31 -54.99
C GLY A 15 18.26 19.45 -53.46
N ALA A 16 17.33 18.78 -52.77
CA ALA A 16 17.27 18.79 -51.30
C ALA A 16 18.45 18.03 -50.65
N VAL A 17 19.02 17.04 -51.34
CA VAL A 17 20.18 16.26 -50.85
C VAL A 17 21.50 16.98 -51.13
N GLU A 18 21.58 17.80 -52.20
CA GLU A 18 22.75 18.64 -52.48
C GLU A 18 22.90 19.79 -51.48
N GLU A 19 21.81 20.40 -51.00
CA GLU A 19 21.86 21.43 -49.94
C GLU A 19 22.29 20.88 -48.56
N GLU A 20 22.03 19.60 -48.27
CA GLU A 20 22.49 18.96 -47.02
C GLU A 20 23.94 18.45 -47.09
N ALA A 21 24.54 18.36 -48.28
CA ALA A 21 25.88 17.79 -48.48
C ALA A 21 27.04 18.81 -48.42
N GLU A 22 26.77 20.13 -48.44
CA GLU A 22 27.80 21.18 -48.47
C GLU A 22 28.06 21.87 -47.12
N ALA A 23 27.48 21.41 -46.00
CA ALA A 23 27.68 22.07 -44.70
C ALA A 23 28.41 21.18 -43.67
N SER A 24 29.74 21.22 -43.67
CA SER A 24 30.60 20.92 -42.52
C SER A 24 32.01 21.51 -42.75
N PRO A 25 32.84 21.77 -41.73
CA PRO A 25 32.69 22.76 -40.66
C PRO A 25 33.93 23.72 -40.62
N SER A 26 33.77 24.99 -40.25
CA SER A 26 34.93 25.83 -39.88
C SER A 26 34.60 26.69 -38.67
N GLY A 27 35.36 26.48 -37.60
CA GLY A 27 35.19 27.17 -36.33
C GLY A 27 35.80 28.56 -36.32
N GLU A 28 35.20 29.41 -35.49
CA GLU A 28 35.83 30.52 -34.75
C GLU A 28 34.81 30.98 -33.69
N GLU A 29 35.19 30.85 -32.41
CA GLU A 29 34.57 31.50 -31.24
C GLU A 29 35.26 32.86 -30.97
N PRO A 30 34.82 33.73 -30.04
CA PRO A 30 33.52 33.83 -29.32
C PRO A 30 32.94 35.27 -29.32
N ASP A 31 31.63 35.46 -29.16
CA ASP A 31 31.11 36.50 -28.25
C ASP A 31 29.58 36.38 -27.99
N GLU A 32 29.25 36.59 -26.72
CA GLU A 32 27.94 36.84 -26.08
C GLU A 32 26.83 35.77 -26.17
N VAL A 33 26.74 35.02 -25.07
CA VAL A 33 25.74 34.00 -24.75
C VAL A 33 24.38 34.65 -24.51
N ALA A 34 23.47 34.53 -25.48
CA ALA A 34 22.03 34.62 -25.24
C ALA A 34 21.51 33.23 -24.86
N GLU A 35 20.87 33.15 -23.69
CA GLU A 35 20.35 31.93 -23.06
C GLU A 35 19.42 31.14 -24.01
N PRO A 36 19.65 29.83 -24.25
CA PRO A 36 18.67 29.01 -24.93
C PRO A 36 17.54 28.65 -23.95
N GLU A 37 16.31 29.01 -24.31
CA GLU A 37 15.09 28.63 -23.60
C GLU A 37 15.08 27.14 -23.28
N GLU A 38 14.95 26.83 -21.99
CA GLU A 38 14.90 25.49 -21.45
C GLU A 38 13.64 24.76 -21.94
N VAL A 39 13.82 23.88 -22.92
CA VAL A 39 12.81 22.87 -23.27
C VAL A 39 12.53 22.03 -22.01
N PRO A 40 11.28 21.88 -21.54
CA PRO A 40 11.01 21.18 -20.28
C PRO A 40 11.44 19.72 -20.40
N ARG A 41 12.54 19.37 -19.72
CA ARG A 41 12.98 17.97 -19.59
C ARG A 41 11.88 17.17 -18.91
N GLN A 42 11.21 16.31 -19.68
CA GLN A 42 10.32 15.31 -19.12
C GLN A 42 11.06 14.52 -18.02
N PRO A 43 10.42 14.23 -16.87
CA PRO A 43 11.09 13.58 -15.77
C PRO A 43 11.60 12.22 -16.23
N LYS A 44 12.91 12.01 -16.11
CA LYS A 44 13.59 10.72 -16.36
C LYS A 44 12.78 9.63 -15.66
N SER A 45 12.15 8.74 -16.44
CA SER A 45 11.57 7.52 -15.87
C SER A 45 12.70 6.79 -15.16
N SER A 46 12.57 6.61 -13.84
CA SER A 46 13.52 5.83 -13.08
C SER A 46 13.43 4.39 -13.60
N VAL A 47 14.43 3.95 -14.35
CA VAL A 47 14.53 2.57 -14.83
C VAL A 47 14.72 1.68 -13.60
N ALA A 48 13.65 0.99 -13.18
CA ALA A 48 13.72 0.00 -12.13
C ALA A 48 14.34 -1.28 -12.70
N LEU A 49 15.38 -1.81 -12.05
CA LEU A 49 16.00 -3.07 -12.42
C LEU A 49 14.98 -4.21 -12.25
N TYR A 50 14.56 -4.84 -13.34
CA TYR A 50 13.61 -5.94 -13.34
C TYR A 50 14.34 -7.28 -13.31
N ASP A 51 14.19 -8.04 -12.22
CA ASP A 51 14.79 -9.36 -12.07
C ASP A 51 13.87 -10.45 -12.63
N PHE A 52 14.13 -10.84 -13.89
CA PHE A 52 13.39 -11.89 -14.61
C PHE A 52 13.45 -13.28 -13.96
N ARG A 53 14.35 -13.51 -13.00
CA ARG A 53 14.47 -14.81 -12.29
C ARG A 53 13.46 -14.97 -11.16
N ARG A 54 12.85 -13.87 -10.71
CA ARG A 54 11.74 -13.86 -9.74
C ARG A 54 10.52 -13.20 -10.41
N PRO A 55 9.78 -13.93 -11.25
CA PRO A 55 8.60 -13.39 -11.94
C PRO A 55 7.47 -12.98 -10.98
N ASN A 56 7.55 -13.36 -9.70
CA ASN A 56 6.59 -12.93 -8.70
C ASN A 56 6.90 -11.49 -8.32
N ARG A 57 6.00 -10.59 -8.74
CA ARG A 57 5.82 -9.19 -8.33
C ARG A 57 6.02 -8.99 -6.83
N ALA A 58 7.28 -8.90 -6.39
CA ALA A 58 7.64 -8.89 -4.99
C ALA A 58 7.98 -7.49 -4.52
N PHE A 59 7.53 -7.16 -3.31
CA PHE A 59 7.98 -5.96 -2.63
C PHE A 59 9.47 -6.13 -2.32
N PHE A 60 10.27 -5.11 -2.64
CA PHE A 60 11.65 -5.09 -2.20
C PHE A 60 11.69 -4.98 -0.67
N LYS A 61 12.71 -5.58 -0.03
CA LYS A 61 12.88 -5.52 1.44
C LYS A 61 12.80 -4.10 2.00
N GLU A 62 13.28 -3.13 1.22
CA GLU A 62 13.21 -1.71 1.57
C GLU A 62 11.78 -1.15 1.59
N GLN A 63 10.92 -1.61 0.67
CA GLN A 63 9.52 -1.19 0.62
C GLN A 63 8.76 -1.74 1.83
N LEU A 64 9.01 -2.99 2.23
CA LEU A 64 8.43 -3.57 3.46
C LEU A 64 8.79 -2.76 4.71
N ARG A 65 10.03 -2.25 4.82
CA ARG A 65 10.45 -1.38 5.92
C ARG A 65 9.65 -0.07 5.96
N ILE A 66 9.43 0.55 4.80
CA ILE A 66 8.62 1.78 4.74
C ILE A 66 7.16 1.49 5.12
N PHE A 67 6.61 0.35 4.70
CA PHE A 67 5.30 -0.11 5.16
C PHE A 67 5.27 -0.25 6.68
N GLN A 68 6.28 -0.87 7.30
CA GLN A 68 6.38 -0.94 8.77
C GLN A 68 6.35 0.44 9.41
N THR A 69 7.14 1.41 8.92
CA THR A 69 7.15 2.78 9.47
C THR A 69 5.78 3.48 9.39
N ILE A 70 5.06 3.32 8.27
CA ILE A 70 3.70 3.87 8.11
C ILE A 70 2.76 3.22 9.11
N HIS A 71 2.83 1.89 9.22
CA HIS A 71 1.95 1.12 10.09
C HIS A 71 2.28 1.29 11.57
N ASP A 72 3.51 1.65 11.90
CA ASP A 72 3.94 1.95 13.27
C ASP A 72 3.30 3.26 13.76
N SER A 73 3.21 4.26 12.86
CA SER A 73 2.42 5.47 13.12
C SER A 73 0.93 5.16 13.28
N PHE A 74 0.38 4.28 12.44
CA PHE A 74 -1.00 3.82 12.55
C PHE A 74 -1.25 3.11 13.89
N ALA A 75 -0.39 2.17 14.29
CA ALA A 75 -0.53 1.40 15.53
C ALA A 75 -0.61 2.31 16.75
N ARG A 76 0.30 3.30 16.87
CA ARG A 76 0.28 4.28 17.95
C ARG A 76 -1.00 5.12 17.97
N GLN A 77 -1.44 5.64 16.83
CA GLN A 77 -2.64 6.48 16.75
C GLN A 77 -3.92 5.67 17.00
N TYR A 78 -3.99 4.46 16.48
CA TYR A 78 -5.14 3.57 16.67
C TYR A 78 -5.23 3.07 18.11
N ALA A 79 -4.12 2.70 18.73
CA ALA A 79 -4.07 2.36 20.16
C ALA A 79 -4.56 3.51 21.04
N ALA A 80 -4.12 4.74 20.78
CA ALA A 80 -4.58 5.93 21.50
C ALA A 80 -6.09 6.17 21.32
N ALA A 81 -6.61 6.01 20.10
CA ALA A 81 -8.04 6.14 19.82
C ALA A 81 -8.87 5.04 20.50
N LEU A 82 -8.41 3.79 20.46
CA LEU A 82 -9.03 2.66 21.13
C LEU A 82 -9.01 2.83 22.65
N SER A 83 -7.91 3.33 23.21
CA SER A 83 -7.77 3.61 24.64
C SER A 83 -8.83 4.60 25.12
N GLY A 84 -9.05 5.68 24.36
CA GLY A 84 -10.13 6.65 24.64
C GLY A 84 -11.52 6.04 24.52
N TYR A 85 -11.74 5.15 23.54
CA TYR A 85 -13.05 4.54 23.30
C TYR A 85 -13.42 3.46 24.33
N LEU A 86 -12.46 2.61 24.69
CA LEU A 86 -12.62 1.52 25.66
C LEU A 86 -12.40 1.97 27.12
N ARG A 87 -12.01 3.23 27.33
CA ARG A 87 -11.64 3.81 28.64
C ARG A 87 -10.60 2.95 29.37
N SER A 88 -9.54 2.59 28.65
CA SER A 88 -8.50 1.68 29.12
C SER A 88 -7.17 1.92 28.47
N MET A 89 -6.09 1.57 29.17
CA MET A 89 -4.81 1.37 28.51
C MET A 89 -4.93 0.25 27.46
N VAL A 90 -4.56 0.58 26.23
CA VAL A 90 -4.46 -0.30 25.07
C VAL A 90 -3.11 -0.02 24.44
N GLU A 91 -2.32 -1.05 24.22
CA GLU A 91 -1.04 -1.00 23.54
C GLU A 91 -1.14 -1.82 22.25
N MET A 92 -0.52 -1.32 21.19
CA MET A 92 -0.50 -1.99 19.89
C MET A 92 0.90 -1.91 19.31
N GLU A 93 1.44 -3.07 18.97
CA GLU A 93 2.80 -3.23 18.47
C GLU A 93 2.79 -4.04 17.17
N ILE A 94 3.73 -3.77 16.27
CA ILE A 94 3.90 -4.59 15.05
C ILE A 94 4.71 -5.84 15.42
N ILE A 95 4.17 -7.00 15.09
CA ILE A 95 4.87 -8.29 15.23
C ILE A 95 5.72 -8.55 13.99
N SER A 96 5.11 -8.44 12.81
CA SER A 96 5.78 -8.74 11.54
C SER A 96 5.15 -8.00 10.37
N ALA A 97 5.94 -7.86 9.30
CA ALA A 97 5.46 -7.45 7.99
C ALA A 97 6.02 -8.43 6.96
N ASP A 98 5.14 -9.29 6.45
CA ASP A 98 5.49 -10.44 5.63
C ASP A 98 4.86 -10.31 4.24
N GLN A 99 5.56 -10.84 3.24
CA GLN A 99 4.99 -11.01 1.91
C GLN A 99 4.71 -12.48 1.68
N LEU A 100 3.47 -12.81 1.32
CA LEU A 100 3.03 -14.16 1.04
C LEU A 100 2.02 -14.18 -0.10
N THR A 101 1.61 -15.37 -0.53
CA THR A 101 0.52 -15.53 -1.50
C THR A 101 -0.84 -15.45 -0.83
N TYR A 102 -1.88 -15.06 -1.56
CA TYR A 102 -3.24 -15.00 -1.02
C TYR A 102 -3.71 -16.37 -0.49
N GLY A 103 -3.31 -17.46 -1.15
CA GLY A 103 -3.60 -18.82 -0.67
C GLY A 103 -2.96 -19.10 0.70
N GLU A 104 -1.70 -18.74 0.90
CA GLU A 104 -1.01 -18.86 2.19
C GLU A 104 -1.66 -18.00 3.27
N TYR A 105 -2.17 -16.82 2.90
CA TYR A 105 -2.86 -15.91 3.83
C TYR A 105 -4.17 -16.54 4.32
N VAL A 106 -5.01 -17.03 3.41
CA VAL A 106 -6.28 -17.68 3.77
C VAL A 106 -6.04 -18.92 4.65
N LEU A 107 -4.94 -19.64 4.41
CA LEU A 107 -4.56 -20.81 5.22
C LEU A 107 -3.97 -20.46 6.59
N SER A 108 -3.38 -19.26 6.77
CA SER A 108 -2.84 -18.82 8.06
C SER A 108 -3.93 -18.32 9.02
N LEU A 109 -5.11 -18.00 8.50
CA LEU A 109 -6.24 -17.55 9.29
C LEU A 109 -6.94 -18.69 10.04
N PRO A 110 -7.42 -18.46 11.28
CA PRO A 110 -8.30 -19.40 11.96
C PRO A 110 -9.58 -19.64 11.16
N GLY A 111 -10.13 -20.85 11.25
CA GLY A 111 -11.35 -21.22 10.51
C GLY A 111 -12.59 -20.35 10.82
N SER A 112 -12.61 -19.73 12.01
CA SER A 112 -13.61 -18.73 12.40
C SER A 112 -12.88 -17.47 12.88
N THR A 113 -12.86 -16.43 12.06
CA THR A 113 -12.26 -15.13 12.40
C THR A 113 -13.09 -13.98 11.82
N SER A 114 -12.96 -12.78 12.36
CA SER A 114 -13.72 -11.62 11.90
C SER A 114 -12.90 -10.81 10.92
N LEU A 115 -13.42 -10.73 9.70
CA LEU A 115 -12.77 -10.13 8.56
C LEU A 115 -13.56 -8.91 8.08
N PHE A 116 -12.85 -7.81 7.90
CA PHE A 116 -13.40 -6.54 7.46
C PHE A 116 -12.76 -6.17 6.12
N ILE A 117 -13.56 -6.24 5.06
CA ILE A 117 -13.13 -5.90 3.70
C ILE A 117 -13.33 -4.40 3.51
N PHE A 118 -12.29 -3.70 3.08
CA PHE A 118 -12.34 -2.26 2.83
C PHE A 118 -11.81 -1.92 1.45
N ASP A 119 -12.44 -0.94 0.81
CA ASP A 119 -11.97 -0.38 -0.47
C ASP A 119 -11.02 0.80 -0.17
N ILE A 120 -10.02 1.03 -1.04
CA ILE A 120 -8.93 2.01 -0.82
C ILE A 120 -8.92 3.11 -1.90
N PRO A 121 -9.97 3.92 -2.08
CA PRO A 121 -9.95 4.97 -3.10
C PRO A 121 -8.84 6.01 -2.81
N PRO A 122 -8.12 6.51 -3.83
CA PRO A 122 -8.34 6.33 -5.28
C PRO A 122 -7.71 5.07 -5.89
N LEU A 123 -7.11 4.19 -5.09
CA LEU A 123 -6.49 2.96 -5.56
C LEU A 123 -7.56 1.92 -5.90
N GLU A 124 -7.38 1.24 -7.03
CA GLU A 124 -8.26 0.16 -7.44
C GLU A 124 -7.83 -1.13 -6.75
N GLY A 125 -8.50 -1.43 -5.64
CA GLY A 125 -8.23 -2.64 -4.87
C GLY A 125 -8.92 -2.66 -3.51
N ARG A 126 -8.92 -3.84 -2.91
CA ARG A 126 -9.54 -4.12 -1.61
C ARG A 126 -8.48 -4.57 -0.62
N GLY A 127 -8.45 -3.96 0.55
CA GLY A 127 -7.71 -4.46 1.69
C GLY A 127 -8.59 -5.32 2.59
N VAL A 128 -7.94 -6.13 3.42
CA VAL A 128 -8.60 -6.96 4.42
C VAL A 128 -8.01 -6.64 5.77
N LEU A 129 -8.86 -6.31 6.73
CA LEU A 129 -8.50 -6.17 8.13
C LEU A 129 -9.10 -7.37 8.87
N GLU A 130 -8.25 -8.19 9.47
CA GLU A 130 -8.64 -9.32 10.29
C GLU A 130 -8.41 -9.01 11.76
N ILE A 131 -9.36 -9.42 12.60
CA ILE A 131 -9.28 -9.25 14.05
C ILE A 131 -9.74 -10.55 14.69
N ASN A 132 -8.94 -11.06 15.62
CA ASN A 132 -9.31 -12.26 16.37
C ASN A 132 -10.64 -12.05 17.13
N PRO A 133 -11.64 -12.95 17.01
CA PRO A 133 -12.93 -12.76 17.66
C PRO A 133 -12.85 -12.67 19.19
N SER A 134 -11.86 -13.32 19.80
CA SER A 134 -11.61 -13.23 21.25
C SER A 134 -11.34 -11.79 21.68
N LEU A 135 -10.60 -11.05 20.85
CA LEU A 135 -10.28 -9.65 21.09
C LEU A 135 -11.53 -8.78 20.90
N ILE A 136 -12.31 -9.05 19.86
CA ILE A 136 -13.57 -8.35 19.60
C ILE A 136 -14.53 -8.49 20.78
N LEU A 137 -14.76 -9.71 21.26
CA LEU A 137 -15.66 -9.96 22.38
C LEU A 137 -15.17 -9.26 23.65
N SER A 138 -13.84 -9.23 23.87
CA SER A 138 -13.25 -8.47 24.98
C SER A 138 -13.47 -6.96 24.84
N MET A 139 -13.38 -6.39 23.64
CA MET A 139 -13.65 -4.97 23.38
C MET A 139 -15.14 -4.64 23.55
N VAL A 140 -16.00 -5.48 23.01
CA VAL A 140 -17.47 -5.40 23.11
C VAL A 140 -17.90 -5.40 24.57
N ASP A 141 -17.42 -6.36 25.37
CA ASP A 141 -17.78 -6.49 26.79
C ASP A 141 -17.55 -5.18 27.54
N ARG A 142 -16.41 -4.53 27.32
CA ARG A 142 -16.08 -3.25 27.95
C ARG A 142 -16.97 -2.10 27.50
N LEU A 143 -17.33 -2.08 26.22
CA LEU A 143 -18.25 -1.06 25.70
C LEU A 143 -19.65 -1.20 26.27
N PHE A 144 -20.06 -2.42 26.61
CA PHE A 144 -21.31 -2.70 27.30
C PHE A 144 -21.21 -2.62 28.84
N GLY A 145 -20.05 -2.23 29.38
CA GLY A 145 -19.84 -1.98 30.82
C GLY A 145 -19.22 -3.14 31.61
N GLY A 146 -18.76 -4.19 30.93
CA GLY A 146 -18.05 -5.31 31.52
C GLY A 146 -16.56 -5.05 31.78
N VAL A 147 -15.87 -6.09 32.26
CA VAL A 147 -14.46 -6.03 32.67
C VAL A 147 -13.48 -6.26 31.51
N GLY A 148 -13.96 -6.73 30.35
CA GLY A 148 -13.14 -7.01 29.17
C GLY A 148 -12.26 -8.25 29.34
N ALA A 149 -12.74 -9.21 30.11
CA ALA A 149 -12.07 -10.49 30.28
C ALA A 149 -12.04 -11.24 28.95
N LYS A 150 -10.94 -11.96 28.71
CA LYS A 150 -10.85 -12.86 27.56
C LYS A 150 -11.97 -13.91 27.65
N PRO A 151 -12.80 -14.08 26.61
CA PRO A 151 -13.86 -15.09 26.63
C PRO A 151 -13.26 -16.49 26.67
N ASP A 152 -13.89 -17.40 27.43
CA ASP A 152 -13.47 -18.80 27.52
C ASP A 152 -13.68 -19.58 26.21
N PHE A 153 -14.62 -19.12 25.37
CA PHE A 153 -14.94 -19.73 24.09
C PHE A 153 -15.08 -18.70 22.97
N THR A 154 -14.44 -19.00 21.84
CA THR A 154 -14.58 -18.22 20.60
C THR A 154 -15.89 -18.61 19.92
N ARG A 155 -16.80 -17.64 19.75
CA ARG A 155 -18.06 -17.80 19.02
C ARG A 155 -18.16 -16.84 17.85
N GLU A 156 -19.08 -17.11 16.92
CA GLU A 156 -19.45 -16.15 15.89
C GLU A 156 -20.08 -14.89 16.54
N LEU A 157 -19.79 -13.73 15.96
CA LEU A 157 -20.30 -12.45 16.44
C LEU A 157 -21.80 -12.34 16.14
N THR A 158 -22.53 -11.76 17.09
CA THR A 158 -23.92 -11.34 16.89
C THR A 158 -24.00 -10.08 16.03
N ASP A 159 -25.17 -9.79 15.49
CA ASP A 159 -25.40 -8.60 14.65
C ASP A 159 -25.10 -7.30 15.41
N ILE A 160 -25.45 -7.25 16.71
CA ILE A 160 -25.19 -6.08 17.57
C ILE A 160 -23.69 -5.89 17.76
N GLU A 161 -22.95 -6.96 18.03
CA GLU A 161 -21.49 -6.92 18.20
C GLU A 161 -20.80 -6.51 16.90
N THR A 162 -21.26 -7.03 15.77
CA THR A 162 -20.78 -6.68 14.43
C THR A 162 -21.04 -5.20 14.13
N ALA A 163 -22.20 -4.66 14.49
CA ALA A 163 -22.53 -3.25 14.31
C ALA A 163 -21.66 -2.32 15.16
N VAL A 164 -21.34 -2.72 16.40
CA VAL A 164 -20.41 -1.98 17.27
C VAL A 164 -19.00 -2.01 16.68
N MET A 165 -18.52 -3.19 16.29
CA MET A 165 -17.18 -3.34 15.70
C MET A 165 -17.03 -2.60 14.39
N THR A 166 -18.06 -2.59 13.55
CA THR A 166 -18.07 -1.82 12.29
C THR A 166 -17.71 -0.34 12.53
N LYS A 167 -18.24 0.28 13.59
CA LYS A 167 -17.92 1.68 13.93
C LYS A 167 -16.48 1.86 14.39
N ILE A 168 -15.94 0.89 15.13
CA ILE A 168 -14.54 0.90 15.61
C ILE A 168 -13.60 0.76 14.42
N VAL A 169 -13.87 -0.21 13.55
CA VAL A 169 -13.10 -0.46 12.34
C VAL A 169 -13.14 0.74 11.39
N GLN A 170 -14.30 1.38 11.18
CA GLN A 170 -14.38 2.60 10.37
C GLN A 170 -13.50 3.73 10.91
N ARG A 171 -13.41 3.90 12.23
CA ARG A 171 -12.47 4.87 12.84
C ARG A 171 -11.02 4.46 12.60
N GLY A 172 -10.71 3.18 12.76
CA GLY A 172 -9.40 2.63 12.41
C GLY A 172 -9.02 2.90 10.96
N LEU A 173 -9.92 2.66 10.02
CA LEU A 173 -9.73 2.94 8.59
C LEU A 173 -9.49 4.42 8.29
N SER A 174 -10.15 5.33 9.02
CA SER A 174 -9.89 6.77 8.91
C SER A 174 -8.47 7.12 9.39
N ILE A 175 -8.02 6.55 10.52
CA ILE A 175 -6.66 6.75 11.06
C ILE A 175 -5.63 6.13 10.11
N LEU A 176 -5.95 4.99 9.51
CA LEU A 176 -5.12 4.35 8.50
C LEU A 176 -4.94 5.29 7.29
N GLY A 177 -6.03 5.89 6.78
CA GLY A 177 -5.95 6.90 5.73
C GLY A 177 -5.00 8.05 6.08
N HIS A 178 -5.07 8.56 7.31
CA HIS A 178 -4.16 9.62 7.80
C HIS A 178 -2.71 9.17 7.92
N ALA A 179 -2.45 7.93 8.34
CA ALA A 179 -1.08 7.39 8.39
C ALA A 179 -0.46 7.32 6.99
N TRP A 180 -1.28 7.08 5.96
CA TRP A 180 -0.86 7.03 4.56
C TRP A 180 -0.70 8.41 3.89
N ASP A 181 -1.18 9.51 4.48
CA ASP A 181 -1.16 10.86 3.89
C ASP A 181 0.25 11.32 3.45
N GLY A 182 1.31 10.82 4.10
CA GLY A 182 2.70 11.09 3.73
C GLY A 182 3.14 10.49 2.38
N VAL A 183 2.39 9.53 1.84
CA VAL A 183 2.66 8.85 0.56
C VAL A 183 1.51 9.09 -0.43
N VAL A 184 0.28 8.82 0.01
CA VAL A 184 -0.93 8.93 -0.81
C VAL A 184 -2.11 9.34 0.06
N LYS A 185 -2.88 10.32 -0.41
CA LYS A 185 -4.15 10.69 0.24
C LYS A 185 -5.21 9.65 -0.12
N MET A 186 -5.31 8.60 0.70
CA MET A 186 -6.33 7.56 0.54
C MET A 186 -7.48 7.75 1.53
N LYS A 187 -8.68 7.33 1.13
CA LYS A 187 -9.90 7.39 1.96
C LYS A 187 -10.50 5.99 2.12
N PRO A 188 -9.91 5.14 2.97
CA PRO A 188 -10.38 3.77 3.13
C PRO A 188 -11.79 3.76 3.70
N HIS A 189 -12.67 2.93 3.15
CA HIS A 189 -14.02 2.76 3.67
C HIS A 189 -14.39 1.29 3.74
N LEU A 190 -15.10 0.93 4.82
CA LEU A 190 -15.55 -0.43 5.04
C LEU A 190 -16.62 -0.80 4.01
N ARG A 191 -16.44 -1.94 3.35
CA ARG A 191 -17.37 -2.48 2.36
C ARG A 191 -18.25 -3.55 2.98
N GLN A 192 -17.65 -4.54 3.61
CA GLN A 192 -18.35 -5.73 4.11
C GLN A 192 -17.60 -6.38 5.28
N HIS A 193 -18.35 -7.08 6.13
CA HIS A 193 -17.83 -7.93 7.19
C HIS A 193 -18.11 -9.40 6.85
N GLU A 194 -17.12 -10.26 7.09
CA GLU A 194 -17.17 -11.70 6.87
C GLU A 194 -16.63 -12.44 8.10
N THR A 195 -17.21 -13.60 8.41
CA THR A 195 -16.79 -14.42 9.57
C THR A 195 -15.93 -15.63 9.16
N LYS A 196 -15.88 -15.94 7.86
CA LYS A 196 -15.20 -17.13 7.33
C LYS A 196 -14.23 -16.73 6.22
N PRO A 197 -12.94 -17.07 6.34
CA PRO A 197 -11.94 -16.77 5.31
C PRO A 197 -12.30 -17.33 3.93
N VAL A 198 -12.89 -18.53 3.88
CA VAL A 198 -13.24 -19.22 2.63
C VAL A 198 -14.27 -18.46 1.79
N MET A 199 -15.09 -17.62 2.42
CA MET A 199 -16.12 -16.82 1.74
C MET A 199 -15.54 -15.58 1.04
N MET A 200 -14.34 -15.16 1.47
CA MET A 200 -13.61 -14.05 0.90
C MET A 200 -12.78 -14.53 -0.30
N GLN A 201 -13.41 -14.65 -1.47
CA GLN A 201 -12.70 -14.90 -2.74
C GLN A 201 -12.42 -13.57 -3.45
N LEU A 202 -11.60 -12.71 -2.85
CA LEU A 202 -11.29 -11.40 -3.41
C LEU A 202 -10.27 -11.46 -4.55
N LEU A 203 -9.33 -12.42 -4.48
CA LEU A 203 -8.20 -12.55 -5.40
C LEU A 203 -7.93 -14.02 -5.71
N PRO A 204 -7.26 -14.29 -6.84
CA PRO A 204 -6.67 -15.60 -7.09
C PRO A 204 -5.66 -15.99 -6.00
N ASN A 205 -5.63 -17.26 -5.61
CA ASN A 205 -4.71 -17.77 -4.58
C ASN A 205 -3.22 -17.59 -4.92
N THR A 206 -2.90 -17.39 -6.20
CA THR A 206 -1.54 -17.19 -6.71
C THR A 206 -1.02 -15.76 -6.52
N ASP A 207 -1.91 -14.81 -6.25
CA ASP A 207 -1.54 -13.39 -6.17
C ASP A 207 -0.76 -13.10 -4.88
N SER A 208 0.24 -12.23 -4.98
CA SER A 208 1.03 -11.80 -3.83
C SER A 208 0.29 -10.75 -3.01
N VAL A 209 0.38 -10.89 -1.68
CA VAL A 209 -0.17 -9.97 -0.69
C VAL A 209 0.90 -9.60 0.34
N VAL A 210 0.76 -8.40 0.91
CA VAL A 210 1.55 -7.96 2.07
C VAL A 210 0.66 -8.03 3.28
N LEU A 211 1.12 -8.77 4.28
CA LEU A 211 0.47 -8.93 5.57
C LEU A 211 1.26 -8.18 6.62
N ILE A 212 0.57 -7.36 7.40
CA ILE A 212 1.13 -6.70 8.57
C ILE A 212 0.36 -7.18 9.78
N THR A 213 1.08 -7.82 10.69
CA THR A 213 0.50 -8.41 11.90
C THR A 213 0.83 -7.54 13.09
N PHE A 214 -0.18 -7.23 13.88
CA PHE A 214 -0.11 -6.44 15.08
C PHE A 214 -0.51 -7.28 16.29
N GLU A 215 0.19 -7.09 17.39
CA GLU A 215 -0.26 -7.53 18.70
C GLU A 215 -0.98 -6.37 19.37
N LEU A 216 -2.18 -6.64 19.88
CA LEU A 216 -2.93 -5.69 20.67
C LEU A 216 -3.08 -6.22 22.09
N ARG A 217 -2.57 -5.45 23.05
CA ARG A 217 -2.60 -5.75 24.48
C ARG A 217 -3.53 -4.79 25.19
N MET A 218 -4.50 -5.36 25.89
CA MET A 218 -5.39 -4.67 26.82
C MET A 218 -5.12 -5.21 28.23
N MET A 219 -5.59 -4.50 29.26
CA MET A 219 -5.35 -4.85 30.65
C MET A 219 -5.66 -6.32 31.01
N ASN A 220 -6.76 -6.87 30.47
CA ASN A 220 -7.27 -8.20 30.82
C ASN A 220 -7.32 -9.17 29.62
N SER A 221 -6.82 -8.75 28.46
CA SER A 221 -6.93 -9.53 27.22
C SER A 221 -5.88 -9.11 26.21
N ASN A 222 -5.42 -10.07 25.41
CA ASN A 222 -4.53 -9.84 24.28
C ASN A 222 -5.08 -10.53 23.04
N GLY A 223 -4.68 -10.04 21.87
CA GLY A 223 -5.08 -10.61 20.61
C GLY A 223 -4.27 -10.08 19.44
N THR A 224 -4.41 -10.73 18.31
CA THR A 224 -3.78 -10.32 17.06
C THR A 224 -4.79 -9.58 16.19
N LEU A 225 -4.27 -8.59 15.48
CA LEU A 225 -4.95 -7.88 14.40
C LEU A 225 -4.03 -7.93 13.20
N SER A 226 -4.54 -8.23 12.02
CA SER A 226 -3.73 -8.24 10.81
C SER A 226 -4.35 -7.42 9.70
N VAL A 227 -3.51 -6.73 8.92
CA VAL A 227 -3.94 -5.96 7.76
C VAL A 227 -3.25 -6.54 6.53
N CYS A 228 -4.05 -6.97 5.57
CA CYS A 228 -3.61 -7.56 4.33
C CYS A 228 -3.90 -6.59 3.17
N TYR A 229 -2.85 -6.31 2.39
CA TYR A 229 -2.91 -5.49 1.19
C TYR A 229 -2.51 -6.32 -0.03
N PRO A 230 -3.37 -6.38 -1.05
CA PRO A 230 -2.99 -6.98 -2.32
C PRO A 230 -1.88 -6.19 -3.01
N TYR A 231 -0.94 -6.89 -3.63
CA TYR A 231 0.09 -6.22 -4.45
C TYR A 231 -0.55 -5.36 -5.55
N THR A 232 -1.60 -5.86 -6.20
CA THR A 232 -2.33 -5.14 -7.29
C THR A 232 -2.87 -3.79 -6.85
N ALA A 233 -3.39 -3.69 -5.61
CA ALA A 233 -3.88 -2.44 -5.05
C ALA A 233 -2.75 -1.43 -4.78
N MET A 234 -1.56 -1.93 -4.44
CA MET A 234 -0.41 -1.14 -4.00
C MET A 234 0.58 -0.82 -5.12
N GLU A 235 0.54 -1.54 -6.24
CA GLU A 235 1.40 -1.32 -7.41
C GLU A 235 1.58 0.16 -7.81
N PRO A 236 0.52 0.98 -7.94
CA PRO A 236 0.67 2.40 -8.31
C PRO A 236 1.37 3.27 -7.25
N ILE A 237 1.41 2.85 -5.98
CA ILE A 237 2.03 3.64 -4.89
C ILE A 237 3.47 3.23 -4.62
N ILE A 238 3.89 2.04 -5.04
CA ILE A 238 5.26 1.53 -4.84
C ILE A 238 6.35 2.51 -5.31
N PRO A 239 6.27 3.13 -6.51
CA PRO A 239 7.29 4.09 -6.97
C PRO A 239 7.34 5.36 -6.11
N ARG A 240 6.21 5.81 -5.57
CA ARG A 240 6.14 7.00 -4.69
C ARG A 240 6.77 6.75 -3.34
N ILE A 241 6.63 5.53 -2.83
CA ILE A 241 7.27 5.07 -1.60
C ILE A 241 8.80 5.12 -1.77
N SER A 242 9.32 4.58 -2.87
CA SER A 242 10.77 4.58 -3.16
C SER A 242 11.38 5.97 -3.33
N ASN A 243 10.61 6.96 -3.80
CA ASN A 243 11.09 8.34 -3.99
C ASN A 243 10.96 9.23 -2.74
N ASN A 244 10.29 8.77 -1.67
CA ASN A 244 10.10 9.58 -0.47
C ASN A 244 11.35 9.58 0.42
N ARG A 245 12.23 10.57 0.20
CA ARG A 245 13.48 10.76 0.95
C ARG A 245 13.28 10.93 2.47
N LEU A 246 12.14 11.46 2.92
CA LEU A 246 11.88 11.69 4.35
C LEU A 246 11.56 10.40 5.10
N LEU A 247 10.87 9.46 4.45
CA LEU A 247 10.60 8.13 5.00
C LEU A 247 11.88 7.29 5.03
N ARG A 248 12.69 7.35 3.97
CA ARG A 248 14.04 6.74 3.96
C ARG A 248 14.91 7.23 5.12
N ARG A 249 14.95 8.55 5.35
CA ARG A 249 15.75 9.12 6.44
C ARG A 249 15.26 8.72 7.83
N LYS A 250 13.96 8.44 8.01
CA LYS A 250 13.44 7.89 9.28
C LYS A 250 13.87 6.44 9.47
N VAL A 251 13.74 5.62 8.43
CA VAL A 251 14.19 4.21 8.45
C VAL A 251 15.70 4.12 8.73
N GLU A 252 16.53 4.94 8.07
CA GLU A 252 17.98 4.97 8.29
C GLU A 252 18.38 5.47 9.69
N ARG A 253 17.55 6.30 10.32
CA ARG A 253 17.83 6.85 11.66
C ARG A 253 17.54 5.83 12.76
N ASP A 254 16.55 4.95 12.55
CA ASP A 254 16.27 3.82 13.44
C ASP A 254 17.34 2.71 13.32
N GLU A 255 18.10 2.63 12.21
CA GLU A 255 19.24 1.69 12.06
C GLU A 255 20.51 2.13 12.81
N ASN A 256 20.66 3.43 13.09
CA ASN A 256 21.85 4.00 13.72
C ASN A 256 21.66 4.36 15.21
N ALA A 257 20.54 3.96 15.81
CA ALA A 257 20.20 4.16 17.22
C ALA A 257 20.20 2.83 17.98
#